data_AF-A0A238YKY6-F1
#
_entry.id   AF-A0A238YKY6-F1
#
_cell.length_a   1.000
_cell.length_b   1.000
_cell.length_c   1.000
_cell.angle_alpha   90.00
_cell.angle_beta   90.00
_cell.angle_gamma   90.00
#
_symmetry.space_group_name_H-M   'P 1'
#
loop_
_entity.id
_entity.type
_entity.pdbx_description
1 polymer ?
#
loop_
_entity_poly.entity_id
_entity_poly.type
_entity_poly.pdbx_seq_one_letter_code
_entity_poly.pdbx_strand_id
1 'polypeptide(L)'
;MQHRGEIIKKAVYKSGFPISELAKRLSKSRRWMYLMFENSNVSLDLILEIGKIIHYDFKEEIKEFNPFQKTITESTTDYQIDESQVEYWKNKYLKLLEEYNQLLKRQQ
;
A
#
# COMPACT_ATOMS: atom_id res chain seq x y z
N MET A 1 -1.61 -6.42 -14.75
CA MET A 1 -0.92 -6.72 -13.46
C MET A 1 0.34 -5.89 -13.39
N GLN A 2 0.65 -5.30 -12.24
CA GLN A 2 1.83 -4.44 -12.08
C GLN A 2 3.11 -5.29 -12.02
N HIS A 3 4.11 -4.99 -12.85
CA HIS A 3 5.36 -5.76 -12.90
C HIS A 3 6.33 -5.31 -11.80
N ARG A 4 6.23 -5.91 -10.61
CA ARG A 4 6.97 -5.45 -9.42
C ARG A 4 8.49 -5.54 -9.57
N GLY A 5 9.00 -6.58 -10.22
CA GLY A 5 10.45 -6.72 -10.48
C GLY A 5 11.03 -5.56 -11.29
N GLU A 6 10.25 -4.96 -12.20
CA GLU A 6 10.72 -3.85 -13.03
C GLU A 6 10.75 -2.54 -12.25
N ILE A 7 9.80 -2.35 -11.33
CA ILE A 7 9.78 -1.22 -10.39
C ILE A 7 11.01 -1.26 -9.50
N ILE A 8 11.30 -2.43 -8.91
CA ILE A 8 12.48 -2.62 -8.07
C ILE A 8 13.76 -2.36 -8.87
N LYS A 9 13.85 -2.88 -10.10
CA LYS A 9 14.99 -2.62 -11.01
C LYS A 9 15.23 -1.12 -11.16
N LYS A 10 14.19 -0.36 -11.53
CA LYS A 10 14.28 1.10 -11.68
C LYS A 10 14.73 1.79 -10.39
N ALA A 11 14.17 1.41 -9.24
CA ALA A 11 14.54 1.99 -7.96
C ALA A 11 16.01 1.71 -7.59
N VAL A 12 16.48 0.46 -7.77
CA VAL A 12 17.88 0.08 -7.52
C VAL A 12 18.83 0.88 -8.41
N TYR A 13 18.54 0.99 -9.71
CA TYR A 13 19.39 1.79 -10.61
C TYR A 13 19.38 3.29 -10.26
N LYS A 14 18.22 3.86 -9.92
CA LYS A 14 18.12 5.27 -9.49
C LYS A 14 18.85 5.54 -8.17
N SER A 15 18.83 4.59 -7.24
CA SER A 15 19.52 4.71 -5.95
C SER A 15 21.05 4.69 -6.08
N GLY A 16 21.59 4.22 -7.22
CA GLY A 16 23.02 3.98 -7.41
C GLY A 16 23.57 2.83 -6.56
N PHE A 17 22.71 2.09 -5.86
CA PHE A 17 23.13 1.01 -4.97
C PHE A 17 23.68 -0.18 -5.78
N PRO A 18 24.89 -0.67 -5.47
CA PRO A 18 25.50 -1.74 -6.25
C PRO A 18 24.73 -3.06 -6.10
N ILE A 19 24.30 -3.62 -7.23
CA ILE A 19 23.53 -4.88 -7.31
C ILE A 19 24.26 -6.05 -6.62
N SER A 20 25.60 -6.08 -6.72
CA SER A 20 26.44 -7.06 -6.06
C SER A 20 26.31 -7.00 -4.53
N GLU A 21 26.21 -5.80 -3.96
CA GLU A 21 26.07 -5.60 -2.53
C GLU A 21 24.64 -5.89 -2.08
N LEU A 22 23.64 -5.55 -2.90
CA LEU A 22 22.25 -5.87 -2.62
C LEU A 22 22.05 -7.39 -2.56
N ALA A 23 22.68 -8.12 -3.49
CA ALA A 23 22.65 -9.58 -3.50
C ALA A 23 23.26 -10.18 -2.24
N LYS A 24 24.40 -9.66 -1.79
CA LYS A 24 25.04 -10.11 -0.54
C LYS A 24 24.14 -9.85 0.67
N ARG A 25 23.55 -8.66 0.80
CA ARG A 25 22.68 -8.32 1.93
C ARG A 25 21.42 -9.18 1.99
N LEU A 26 20.88 -9.57 0.83
CA LEU A 26 19.75 -10.50 0.74
C LEU A 26 20.17 -11.98 0.86
N SER A 27 21.46 -12.29 1.02
CA SER A 27 21.99 -13.66 0.98
C SER A 27 21.59 -14.43 -0.29
N LYS A 28 21.61 -13.74 -1.44
CA LYS A 28 21.29 -14.28 -2.77
C LYS A 28 22.42 -14.09 -3.76
N SER A 29 22.36 -14.81 -4.88
CA SER A 29 23.31 -14.63 -5.98
C SER A 29 22.94 -13.42 -6.85
N ARG A 30 23.93 -12.82 -7.54
CA ARG A 30 23.67 -11.78 -8.56
C ARG A 30 22.70 -12.25 -9.64
N ARG A 31 22.82 -13.52 -10.05
CA ARG A 31 21.91 -14.15 -11.03
C ARG A 31 20.47 -14.13 -10.53
N TRP A 32 20.27 -14.45 -9.25
CA TRP A 32 18.95 -14.39 -8.63
C TRP A 32 18.35 -12.99 -8.69
N MET A 33 19.16 -11.94 -8.50
CA MET A 33 18.68 -10.55 -8.61
C MET A 33 18.16 -10.23 -10.02
N TYR A 34 18.92 -10.62 -11.05
CA TYR A 34 18.50 -10.40 -12.43
C TYR A 34 17.22 -11.18 -12.77
N LEU A 35 17.09 -12.43 -12.30
CA LEU A 35 15.85 -13.19 -12.46
C LEU A 35 14.67 -12.57 -11.70
N MET A 36 14.92 -12.03 -10.50
CA MET A 36 13.91 -11.35 -9.69
C MET A 36 13.41 -10.07 -10.37
N PHE A 37 14.28 -9.31 -11.04
CA PHE A 37 13.87 -8.13 -11.79
C PHE A 37 12.92 -8.43 -12.95
N GLU A 38 13.03 -9.61 -13.56
CA GLU A 38 12.15 -10.08 -14.63
C GLU A 38 10.88 -10.78 -14.08
N ASN A 39 10.73 -10.91 -12.76
CA ASN A 39 9.55 -11.47 -12.14
C ASN A 39 8.47 -10.40 -11.90
N SER A 40 7.29 -10.60 -12.49
CA SER A 40 6.16 -9.70 -12.33
C SER A 40 5.54 -9.75 -10.93
N ASN A 41 5.64 -10.90 -10.25
CA ASN A 41 5.03 -11.15 -8.94
C ASN A 41 6.11 -11.35 -7.86
N VAL A 42 6.54 -10.23 -7.27
CA VAL A 42 7.49 -10.20 -6.16
C VAL A 42 6.73 -9.94 -4.86
N SER A 43 7.01 -10.71 -3.81
CA SER A 43 6.34 -10.55 -2.51
C SER A 43 6.57 -9.17 -1.90
N LEU A 44 5.57 -8.62 -1.22
CA LEU A 44 5.68 -7.30 -0.57
C LEU A 44 6.80 -7.28 0.49
N ASP A 45 6.99 -8.38 1.21
CA ASP A 45 8.06 -8.51 2.21
C ASP A 45 9.45 -8.29 1.60
N LEU A 46 9.72 -8.92 0.46
CA LEU A 46 11.00 -8.75 -0.24
C LEU A 46 11.17 -7.30 -0.72
N ILE A 47 10.10 -6.68 -1.18
CA ILE A 47 10.14 -5.29 -1.66
C ILE A 47 10.46 -4.33 -0.51
N LEU A 48 9.84 -4.53 0.65
CA LEU A 48 10.14 -3.75 1.85
C LEU A 48 11.58 -3.97 2.32
N GLU A 49 12.06 -5.21 2.29
CA GLU A 49 13.45 -5.53 2.62
C GLU A 49 14.43 -4.80 1.69
N ILE A 50 14.20 -4.86 0.38
CA ILE A 50 15.01 -4.15 -0.61
C ILE A 50 14.95 -2.64 -0.38
N GLY A 51 13.75 -2.08 -0.16
CA GLY A 51 13.56 -0.65 0.08
C GLY A 51 14.34 -0.14 1.29
N LYS A 52 14.39 -0.94 2.37
CA LYS A 52 15.23 -0.64 3.54
C LYS A 52 16.72 -0.63 3.21
N ILE A 53 17.19 -1.56 2.37
CA ILE A 53 18.60 -1.67 1.99
C ILE A 53 19.04 -0.49 1.09
N ILE A 54 18.20 -0.10 0.13
CA ILE A 54 18.51 0.96 -0.84
C ILE A 54 18.01 2.34 -0.42
N HIS A 55 17.41 2.46 0.77
CA HIS A 55 16.79 3.67 1.31
C HIS A 55 15.73 4.29 0.36
N TYR A 56 14.85 3.43 -0.18
CA TYR A 56 13.79 3.81 -1.10
C TYR A 56 12.41 3.43 -0.55
N ASP A 57 11.44 4.35 -0.63
CA ASP A 57 10.04 4.09 -0.29
C ASP A 57 9.27 3.74 -1.57
N PHE A 58 8.65 2.56 -1.60
CA PHE A 58 7.91 2.04 -2.76
C PHE A 58 6.40 2.36 -2.73
N LYS A 59 5.93 3.17 -1.78
CA LYS A 59 4.49 3.47 -1.60
C LYS A 59 3.84 4.12 -2.81
N GLU A 60 4.56 4.94 -3.55
CA GLU A 60 4.01 5.66 -4.70
C GLU A 60 3.87 4.74 -5.92
N GLU A 61 4.80 3.79 -6.08
CA GLU A 61 4.78 2.88 -7.22
C GLU A 61 3.92 1.65 -6.98
N ILE A 62 3.79 1.14 -5.75
CA ILE A 62 3.10 -0.12 -5.49
C ILE A 62 1.75 0.15 -4.84
N LYS A 63 0.69 -0.10 -5.63
CA LYS A 63 -0.70 0.15 -5.24
C LYS A 63 -1.10 -0.55 -3.94
N GLU A 64 -0.52 -1.70 -3.66
CA GLU A 64 -0.81 -2.50 -2.45
C GLU A 64 -0.25 -1.90 -1.16
N PHE A 65 0.75 -1.01 -1.23
CA PHE A 65 1.22 -0.26 -0.05
C PHE A 65 0.35 0.95 0.27
N ASN A 66 -0.57 1.31 -0.64
CA ASN A 66 -1.47 2.42 -0.43
C ASN A 66 -2.88 1.88 -0.14
N PRO A 67 -3.27 1.72 1.15
CA PRO A 67 -4.59 1.22 1.52
C PRO A 67 -5.72 2.11 0.97
N PHE A 68 -5.45 3.39 0.67
CA PHE A 68 -6.38 4.30 0.02
C PHE A 68 -6.58 4.06 -1.48
N GLN A 69 -5.64 3.40 -2.19
CA GLN A 69 -5.80 3.06 -3.61
C GLN A 69 -6.47 1.72 -3.84
N LYS A 70 -6.52 0.85 -2.82
CA LYS A 70 -7.31 -0.39 -2.88
C LYS A 70 -8.80 -0.09 -3.03
N THR A 71 -9.27 1.03 -2.50
CA THR A 71 -10.63 1.54 -2.70
C THR A 71 -10.91 2.02 -4.13
N ILE A 72 -9.89 2.32 -4.93
CA ILE A 72 -10.06 2.94 -6.27
C ILE A 72 -9.87 1.90 -7.39
N THR A 73 -9.11 0.83 -7.15
CA THR A 73 -8.72 -0.09 -8.24
C THR A 73 -9.63 -1.32 -8.37
N GLU A 74 -10.45 -1.63 -7.36
CA GLU A 74 -11.47 -2.70 -7.46
C GLU A 74 -12.87 -2.20 -7.89
N SER A 75 -13.06 -0.88 -8.05
CA SER A 75 -14.32 -0.29 -8.51
C SER A 75 -14.23 0.23 -9.94
N THR A 76 -13.94 -0.66 -10.91
CA THR A 76 -14.39 -0.46 -12.30
C THR A 76 -15.79 -1.03 -12.52
N THR A 77 -16.61 -1.08 -11.47
CA THR A 77 -18.07 -1.16 -11.60
C THR A 77 -18.65 0.13 -11.06
N ASP A 78 -19.36 0.79 -11.96
CA ASP A 78 -20.22 1.95 -11.80
C ASP A 78 -21.03 1.88 -10.50
N TYR A 79 -20.52 2.48 -9.43
CA TYR A 79 -21.32 2.82 -8.25
C TYR A 79 -21.15 4.31 -8.02
N GLN A 80 -22.10 5.07 -8.56
CA GLN A 80 -22.46 6.39 -8.05
C GLN A 80 -22.48 6.28 -6.53
N ILE A 81 -21.53 6.91 -5.84
CA ILE A 81 -21.59 7.06 -4.39
C ILE A 81 -22.83 7.92 -4.15
N ASP A 82 -23.92 7.27 -3.77
CA ASP A 82 -25.15 7.95 -3.40
C ASP A 82 -24.86 8.74 -2.12
N GLU A 83 -24.55 10.03 -2.27
CA GLU A 83 -24.26 10.96 -1.18
C GLU A 83 -25.36 10.90 -0.10
N SER A 84 -26.59 10.53 -0.48
CA SER A 84 -27.70 10.37 0.45
C SER A 84 -27.51 9.19 1.43
N GLN A 85 -26.91 8.08 1.00
CA GLN A 85 -26.57 6.95 1.86
C GLN A 85 -25.48 7.35 2.87
N VAL A 86 -24.46 8.07 2.42
CA VAL A 86 -23.37 8.54 3.26
C VAL A 86 -23.90 9.50 4.34
N GLU A 87 -24.75 10.44 3.94
CA GLU A 87 -25.35 11.40 4.87
C GLU A 87 -26.32 10.73 5.86
N TYR A 88 -27.06 9.71 5.42
CA TYR A 88 -27.94 8.92 6.30
C TYR A 88 -27.16 8.24 7.43
N TRP A 89 -26.08 7.53 7.11
CA TRP A 89 -25.28 6.82 8.12
C TRP A 89 -24.53 7.77 9.06
N LYS A 90 -24.05 8.90 8.54
CA LYS A 90 -23.44 9.97 9.34
C LYS A 90 -24.43 10.54 10.36
N ASN A 91 -25.65 10.86 9.93
CA ASN A 91 -26.69 11.38 10.82
C ASN A 91 -27.13 10.36 11.87
N LYS A 92 -27.21 9.09 11.49
CA LYS A 92 -27.53 8.00 12.43
C LYS A 92 -26.47 7.87 13.53
N TYR A 93 -25.19 7.98 13.17
CA TYR A 93 -24.08 7.98 14.13
C TYR A 93 -24.11 9.19 15.05
N LEU A 94 -24.31 10.39 14.50
CA LEU A 94 -24.43 11.63 15.27
C LEU A 94 -25.55 11.55 16.31
N LYS A 95 -26.73 11.09 15.90
CA LYS A 95 -27.88 10.96 16.79
C LYS A 95 -27.59 10.01 17.96
N LEU A 96 -26.96 8.87 17.69
CA LEU A 96 -26.60 7.91 18.73
C LEU A 96 -25.61 8.53 19.74
N LEU A 97 -24.67 9.33 19.25
CA LEU A 97 -23.66 10.00 20.06
C LEU A 97 -24.28 11.11 20.93
N GLU A 98 -25.28 11.82 20.41
CA GLU A 98 -26.08 12.79 21.16
C GLU A 98 -26.93 12.12 22.24
N GLU A 99 -27.65 11.04 21.91
CA GLU A 99 -28.45 10.26 22.87
C GLU A 99 -27.57 9.72 24.01
N TYR A 100 -26.40 9.18 23.68
CA TYR A 100 -25.42 8.73 24.67
C TYR A 100 -24.96 9.85 25.59
N ASN A 101 -24.61 11.02 25.04
CA ASN A 101 -24.24 12.19 25.84
C ASN A 101 -25.38 12.69 26.72
N GLN A 102 -26.65 12.60 26.27
CA GLN A 102 -27.80 12.96 27.10
C GLN A 102 -28.00 11.98 28.26
N LEU A 103 -27.80 10.67 28.04
CA LEU A 103 -27.84 9.67 29.10
C LEU A 103 -26.73 9.91 30.14
N LEU A 104 -25.50 10.18 29.68
CA LEU A 104 -24.38 10.53 30.55
C LEU A 104 -24.69 11.75 31.43
N LYS A 105 -25.27 12.81 30.84
CA LYS A 105 -25.66 14.01 31.58
C LYS A 105 -26.79 13.78 32.58
N ARG A 106 -27.62 12.76 32.40
CA ARG A 106 -28.67 12.38 33.36
C ARG A 106 -28.15 11.52 34.52
N GLN A 107 -26.97 10.93 34.37
CA GLN A 107 -26.31 10.13 35.40
C GLN A 107 -25.33 10.92 36.29
N GLN A 108 -25.16 12.22 36.03
CA GLN A 108 -24.48 13.19 36.89
C GLN A 108 -25.51 14.04 37.64
#